data_AF-A0A0F3RSD3-F1
#
_entry.id   AF-A0A0F3RSD3-F1
#
_cell.length_a   1.000
_cell.length_b   1.000
_cell.length_c   1.000
_cell.angle_alpha   90.00
_cell.angle_beta   90.00
_cell.angle_gamma   90.00
#
_symmetry.space_group_name_H-M   'P 1'
#
loop_
_entity.id
_entity.type
_entity.pdbx_description
1 polymer ?
#
loop_
_entity_poly.entity_id
_entity_poly.type
_entity_poly.pdbx_seq_one_letter_code
_entity_poly.pdbx_strand_id
1 'polypeptide(L)'
;MPTATFQHLDDQKRQRITAALLTEFSHHSLADAQVARIVKEATIARGAFYKYFDDLTDAYQYLYQVALQSIHRDVPMAGTPLDVAATYQAVASFVDQAANSPYYALIQRHFTQNEGQLPAEPMPTTPLPAPVWAAMVLSHATIKEILLHPEQRTADLDRFHTALQALA
;
A
#
# COMPACT_ATOMS: atom_id res chain seq x y z
N MET A 1 12.26 -8.17 -2.85
CA MET A 1 11.22 -9.23 -3.00
C MET A 1 11.64 -10.43 -2.17
N PRO A 2 10.70 -11.13 -1.49
CA PRO A 2 11.06 -12.27 -0.64
C PRO A 2 11.71 -13.38 -1.46
N THR A 3 12.63 -14.13 -0.84
CA THR A 3 13.32 -15.22 -1.51
C THR A 3 12.35 -16.32 -1.97
N ALA A 4 12.75 -17.11 -2.97
CA ALA A 4 12.00 -18.29 -3.37
C ALA A 4 11.74 -19.24 -2.19
N THR A 5 12.65 -19.33 -1.21
CA THR A 5 12.43 -20.14 0.00
C THR A 5 11.19 -19.70 0.76
N PHE A 6 10.99 -18.39 0.91
CA PHE A 6 9.83 -17.87 1.63
C PHE A 6 8.51 -18.16 0.90
N GLN A 7 8.51 -18.08 -0.43
CA GLN A 7 7.33 -18.36 -1.25
C GLN A 7 6.87 -19.81 -1.17
N HIS A 8 7.80 -20.76 -0.97
CA HIS A 8 7.51 -22.19 -0.82
C HIS A 8 7.22 -22.62 0.63
N LEU A 9 7.16 -21.70 1.59
CA LEU A 9 6.74 -22.03 2.95
C LEU A 9 5.28 -22.50 2.96
N ASP A 10 4.96 -23.40 3.87
CA ASP A 10 3.57 -23.74 4.17
C ASP A 10 2.78 -22.47 4.55
N ASP A 11 1.48 -22.49 4.21
CA ASP A 11 0.63 -21.30 4.34
C ASP A 11 0.54 -20.80 5.78
N GLN A 12 0.51 -21.70 6.75
CA GLN A 12 0.42 -21.36 8.18
C GLN A 12 1.65 -20.58 8.63
N LYS A 13 2.86 -21.02 8.26
CA LYS A 13 4.12 -20.36 8.60
C LYS A 13 4.26 -19.04 7.86
N ARG A 14 3.87 -18.98 6.59
CA ARG A 14 3.88 -17.73 5.81
C ARG A 14 2.93 -16.69 6.40
N GLN A 15 1.72 -17.10 6.78
CA GLN A 15 0.74 -16.23 7.44
C GLN A 15 1.25 -15.73 8.79
N ARG A 16 1.83 -16.59 9.63
CA ARG A 16 2.41 -16.19 10.92
C ARG A 16 3.53 -15.16 10.77
N ILE A 17 4.43 -15.36 9.80
CA ILE A 17 5.50 -14.38 9.53
C ILE A 17 4.90 -13.07 9.02
N THR A 18 3.94 -13.14 8.10
CA THR A 18 3.26 -11.95 7.56
C THR A 18 2.52 -11.17 8.65
N ALA A 19 1.86 -11.85 9.58
CA ALA A 19 1.22 -11.23 10.74
C ALA A 19 2.23 -10.55 11.67
N ALA A 20 3.39 -11.17 11.94
CA ALA A 20 4.45 -10.55 12.73
C ALA A 20 5.05 -9.31 12.06
N LEU A 21 5.24 -9.34 10.74
CA LEU A 21 5.64 -8.16 9.96
C LEU A 21 4.58 -7.06 10.06
N LEU A 22 3.29 -7.42 9.92
CA LEU A 22 2.19 -6.47 10.03
C LEU A 22 2.18 -5.82 11.41
N THR A 23 2.32 -6.60 12.48
CA THR A 23 2.42 -6.08 13.84
C THR A 23 3.59 -5.10 13.96
N GLU A 24 4.79 -5.48 13.52
CA GLU A 24 5.97 -4.61 13.64
C GLU A 24 5.79 -3.29 12.89
N PHE A 25 5.47 -3.34 11.60
CA PHE A 25 5.39 -2.16 10.74
C PHE A 25 4.10 -1.34 10.94
N SER A 26 3.10 -1.90 11.64
CA SER A 26 1.92 -1.16 12.13
C SER A 26 2.15 -0.43 13.45
N HIS A 27 3.26 -0.68 14.16
CA HIS A 27 3.61 0.03 15.38
C HIS A 27 4.89 0.87 15.25
N HIS A 28 5.81 0.52 14.36
CA HIS A 28 7.12 1.14 14.22
C HIS A 28 7.40 1.61 12.79
N SER A 29 8.12 2.72 12.65
CA SER A 29 8.63 3.18 11.34
C SER A 29 9.62 2.18 10.77
N LEU A 30 9.90 2.24 9.47
CA LEU A 30 10.91 1.38 8.85
C LEU A 30 12.29 1.59 9.51
N ALA A 31 12.61 2.84 9.86
CA ALA A 31 13.84 3.20 10.56
C ALA A 31 13.91 2.64 12.00
N ASP A 32 12.77 2.57 12.70
CA ASP A 32 12.71 2.09 14.09
C ASP A 32 12.44 0.58 14.20
N ALA A 33 12.09 -0.07 13.09
CA ALA A 33 11.73 -1.47 13.06
C ALA A 33 12.91 -2.38 13.43
N GLN A 34 12.63 -3.53 14.04
CA GLN A 34 13.66 -4.44 14.52
C GLN A 34 13.36 -5.89 14.16
N VAL A 35 14.34 -6.52 13.50
CA VAL A 35 14.34 -7.97 13.23
C VAL A 35 14.12 -8.78 14.51
N ALA A 36 14.66 -8.34 15.65
CA ALA A 36 14.52 -9.04 16.93
C ALA A 36 13.05 -9.16 17.39
N ARG A 37 12.23 -8.11 17.20
CA ARG A 37 10.80 -8.14 17.53
C ARG A 37 10.04 -9.05 16.58
N ILE A 38 10.29 -8.90 15.28
CA ILE A 38 9.66 -9.72 14.23
C ILE A 38 9.91 -11.22 14.47
N VAL A 39 11.17 -11.63 14.71
CA VAL A 39 11.48 -13.06 14.84
C VAL A 39 10.96 -13.67 16.14
N LYS A 40 10.87 -12.85 17.20
CA LYS A 40 10.22 -13.24 18.46
C LYS A 40 8.73 -13.47 18.27
N GLU A 41 8.04 -12.53 17.65
CA GLU A 41 6.60 -12.60 17.38
C GLU A 41 6.27 -13.74 16.39
N ALA A 42 7.03 -13.83 15.31
CA ALA A 42 6.90 -14.89 14.32
C ALA A 42 7.37 -16.25 14.81
N THR A 43 7.94 -16.37 16.03
CA THR A 43 8.52 -17.58 16.60
C THR A 43 9.42 -18.34 15.60
N ILE A 44 10.41 -17.62 15.06
CA ILE A 44 11.47 -18.15 14.18
C ILE A 44 12.86 -17.73 14.69
N ALA A 45 13.91 -18.44 14.28
CA ALA A 45 15.28 -18.03 14.57
C ALA A 45 15.69 -16.79 13.75
N ARG A 46 16.60 -15.95 14.28
CA ARG A 46 17.12 -14.78 13.56
C ARG A 46 17.74 -15.12 12.21
N GLY A 47 18.47 -16.23 12.11
CA GLY A 47 19.03 -16.70 10.84
C GLY A 47 17.96 -17.10 9.81
N ALA A 48 16.75 -17.48 10.25
CA ALA A 48 15.66 -17.78 9.33
C ALA A 48 15.11 -16.51 8.67
N PHE A 49 15.10 -15.36 9.38
CA PHE A 49 14.71 -14.07 8.79
C PHE A 49 15.56 -13.77 7.56
N TYR A 50 16.89 -13.82 7.70
CA TYR A 50 17.83 -13.54 6.60
C TYR A 50 17.86 -14.63 5.51
N LYS A 51 17.19 -15.76 5.73
CA LYS A 51 16.93 -16.74 4.67
C LYS A 51 15.72 -16.33 3.80
N TYR A 52 14.80 -15.54 4.37
CA TYR A 52 13.54 -15.15 3.73
C TYR A 52 13.59 -13.76 3.12
N PHE A 53 14.26 -12.82 3.80
CA PHE A 53 14.38 -11.42 3.42
C PHE A 53 15.84 -10.97 3.53
N ASP A 54 16.28 -10.13 2.60
CA ASP A 54 17.65 -9.60 2.62
C ASP A 54 17.84 -8.65 3.82
N ASP A 55 16.85 -7.80 4.08
CA ASP A 55 16.83 -6.83 5.18
C ASP A 55 15.39 -6.45 5.58
N LEU A 56 15.24 -5.43 6.42
CA LEU A 56 13.93 -4.90 6.84
C LEU A 56 13.18 -4.21 5.70
N THR A 57 13.89 -3.58 4.76
CA THR A 57 13.29 -2.91 3.61
C THR A 57 12.63 -3.93 2.69
N ASP A 58 13.30 -5.05 2.43
CA ASP A 58 12.76 -6.16 1.65
C ASP A 58 11.51 -6.78 2.32
N ALA A 59 11.57 -7.02 3.63
CA ALA A 59 10.43 -7.51 4.40
C ALA A 59 9.26 -6.52 4.41
N TYR A 60 9.55 -5.22 4.48
CA TYR A 60 8.55 -4.15 4.41
C TYR A 60 7.88 -4.09 3.04
N GLN A 61 8.68 -4.09 1.96
CA GLN A 61 8.16 -4.07 0.58
C GLN A 61 7.27 -5.28 0.30
N TYR A 62 7.66 -6.47 0.76
CA TYR A 62 6.82 -7.66 0.71
C TYR A 62 5.46 -7.43 1.40
N LEU A 63 5.47 -6.98 2.66
CA LEU A 63 4.24 -6.76 3.41
C LEU A 63 3.37 -5.69 2.74
N TYR A 64 3.97 -4.60 2.28
CA TYR A 64 3.25 -3.52 1.63
C TYR A 64 2.58 -3.99 0.33
N GLN A 65 3.26 -4.83 -0.46
CA GLN A 65 2.66 -5.46 -1.63
C GLN A 65 1.48 -6.38 -1.26
N VAL A 66 1.59 -7.16 -0.17
CA VAL A 66 0.48 -7.99 0.33
C VAL A 66 -0.71 -7.11 0.74
N ALA A 67 -0.46 -5.99 1.41
CA ALA A 67 -1.49 -5.03 1.80
C ALA A 67 -2.19 -4.44 0.56
N LEU A 68 -1.43 -3.96 -0.41
CA LEU A 68 -1.98 -3.41 -1.65
C LEU A 68 -2.79 -4.45 -2.42
N GLN A 69 -2.31 -5.69 -2.57
CA GLN A 69 -3.07 -6.76 -3.22
C GLN A 69 -4.37 -7.10 -2.47
N SER A 70 -4.35 -7.02 -1.14
CA SER A 70 -5.55 -7.24 -0.33
C SER A 70 -6.60 -6.14 -0.51
N ILE A 71 -6.18 -4.91 -0.81
CA ILE A 71 -7.07 -3.73 -0.94
C ILE A 71 -7.45 -3.47 -2.40
N HIS A 72 -6.57 -3.78 -3.36
CA HIS A 72 -6.79 -3.57 -4.81
C HIS A 72 -7.63 -4.66 -5.48
N ARG A 73 -8.08 -5.69 -4.75
CA ARG A 73 -8.63 -6.92 -5.35
C ARG A 73 -9.74 -6.67 -6.38
N ASP A 74 -10.49 -5.57 -6.23
CA ASP A 74 -11.65 -5.23 -7.07
C ASP A 74 -11.63 -3.80 -7.64
N VAL A 75 -10.46 -3.12 -7.66
CA VAL A 75 -10.37 -1.73 -8.15
C VAL A 75 -9.89 -1.71 -9.61
N PRO A 76 -10.77 -1.43 -10.60
CA PRO A 76 -10.36 -1.34 -11.99
C PRO A 76 -9.37 -0.19 -12.21
N MET A 77 -8.33 -0.44 -13.00
CA MET A 77 -7.42 0.62 -13.45
C MET A 77 -8.17 1.64 -14.30
N ALA A 78 -7.80 2.91 -14.20
CA ALA A 78 -8.35 3.97 -15.05
C ALA A 78 -8.21 3.58 -16.53
N GLY A 79 -9.35 3.51 -17.22
CA GLY A 79 -9.40 3.20 -18.64
C GLY A 79 -8.91 4.35 -19.52
N THR A 80 -8.71 4.05 -20.80
CA THR A 80 -8.50 5.04 -21.87
C THR A 80 -9.64 4.89 -22.89
N PRO A 81 -10.47 5.93 -23.14
CA PRO A 81 -10.42 7.29 -22.59
C PRO A 81 -10.78 7.37 -21.10
N LEU A 82 -10.58 8.54 -20.48
CA LEU A 82 -10.90 8.77 -19.07
C LEU A 82 -12.39 8.49 -18.81
N ASP A 83 -12.66 7.55 -17.91
CA ASP A 83 -13.99 7.31 -17.37
C ASP A 83 -14.09 7.94 -15.97
N VAL A 84 -14.77 9.09 -15.90
CA VAL A 84 -14.96 9.85 -14.66
C VAL A 84 -15.68 9.03 -13.59
N ALA A 85 -16.74 8.31 -13.99
CA ALA A 85 -17.56 7.57 -13.04
C ALA A 85 -16.79 6.37 -12.47
N ALA A 86 -16.13 5.59 -13.34
CA ALA A 86 -15.32 4.46 -12.91
C ALA A 86 -14.14 4.90 -12.05
N THR A 87 -13.44 5.97 -12.42
CA THR A 87 -12.29 6.49 -11.65
C THR A 87 -12.71 6.99 -10.26
N TYR A 88 -13.83 7.72 -10.17
CA TYR A 88 -14.38 8.13 -8.88
C TYR A 88 -14.74 6.94 -7.98
N GLN A 89 -15.46 5.95 -8.53
CA GLN A 89 -15.86 4.75 -7.78
C GLN A 89 -14.65 3.92 -7.34
N ALA A 90 -13.62 3.82 -8.18
CA ALA A 90 -12.37 3.15 -7.85
C ALA A 90 -11.69 3.79 -6.62
N VAL A 91 -11.58 5.12 -6.58
CA VAL A 91 -10.98 5.83 -5.45
C VAL A 91 -11.82 5.71 -4.18
N ALA A 92 -13.13 5.95 -4.27
CA ALA A 92 -14.02 5.84 -3.11
C ALA A 92 -13.99 4.42 -2.50
N SER A 93 -14.04 3.40 -3.35
CA SER A 93 -13.98 2.00 -2.94
C SER A 93 -12.63 1.65 -2.32
N PHE A 94 -11.52 2.09 -2.92
CA PHE A 94 -10.18 1.86 -2.37
C PHE A 94 -10.05 2.46 -0.97
N VAL A 95 -10.47 3.70 -0.78
CA VAL A 95 -10.42 4.40 0.51
C VAL A 95 -11.20 3.62 1.57
N ASP A 96 -12.41 3.17 1.25
CA ASP A 96 -13.24 2.42 2.19
C ASP A 96 -12.61 1.06 2.52
N GLN A 97 -12.07 0.35 1.52
CA GLN A 97 -11.40 -0.93 1.74
C GLN A 97 -10.13 -0.76 2.59
N ALA A 98 -9.31 0.25 2.31
CA ALA A 98 -8.10 0.53 3.06
C ALA A 98 -8.42 0.89 4.51
N ALA A 99 -9.40 1.77 4.74
CA ALA A 99 -9.85 2.20 6.06
C ALA A 99 -10.39 1.04 6.93
N ASN A 100 -11.05 0.06 6.31
CA ASN A 100 -11.60 -1.11 6.99
C ASN A 100 -10.66 -2.32 7.00
N SER A 101 -9.44 -2.19 6.49
CA SER A 101 -8.46 -3.28 6.43
C SER A 101 -7.61 -3.36 7.71
N PRO A 102 -7.05 -4.53 8.04
CA PRO A 102 -6.03 -4.64 9.09
C PRO A 102 -4.73 -3.90 8.73
N TYR A 103 -4.59 -3.41 7.49
CA TYR A 103 -3.42 -2.69 6.99
C TYR A 103 -3.52 -1.17 7.13
N TYR A 104 -4.61 -0.62 7.67
CA TYR A 104 -4.81 0.82 7.75
C TYR A 104 -3.64 1.54 8.44
N ALA A 105 -3.22 1.06 9.62
CA ALA A 105 -2.10 1.63 10.37
C ALA A 105 -0.76 1.51 9.62
N LEU A 106 -0.55 0.43 8.86
CA LEU A 106 0.63 0.27 8.00
C LEU A 106 0.63 1.32 6.89
N ILE A 107 -0.52 1.58 6.25
CA ILE A 107 -0.65 2.56 5.17
C ILE A 107 -0.49 3.99 5.67
N GLN A 108 -1.11 4.33 6.81
CA GLN A 108 -0.90 5.65 7.42
C GLN A 108 0.57 5.90 7.74
N ARG A 109 1.27 4.88 8.25
CA ARG A 109 2.71 4.99 8.52
C ARG A 109 3.55 5.04 7.25
N HIS A 110 3.12 4.36 6.19
CA HIS A 110 3.73 4.49 4.87
C HIS A 110 3.77 5.96 4.45
N PHE A 111 2.62 6.62 4.41
CA PHE A 111 2.49 7.99 3.94
C PHE A 111 3.14 9.05 4.84
N THR A 112 3.27 8.78 6.14
CA THR A 112 3.82 9.74 7.10
C THR A 112 5.32 9.58 7.34
N GLN A 113 5.87 8.37 7.23
CA GLN A 113 7.22 8.07 7.73
C GLN A 113 8.05 7.21 6.78
N ASN A 114 7.46 6.25 6.05
CA ASN A 114 8.26 5.24 5.34
C ASN A 114 8.40 5.50 3.84
N GLU A 115 7.46 6.18 3.19
CA GLU A 115 7.48 6.44 1.74
C GLU A 115 8.81 7.04 1.28
N GLY A 116 9.31 8.06 1.98
CA GLY A 116 10.59 8.71 1.67
C GLY A 116 11.85 7.88 1.98
N GLN A 117 11.71 6.72 2.63
CA GLN A 117 12.83 5.81 2.92
C GLN A 117 12.95 4.70 1.87
N LEU A 118 11.94 4.53 1.01
CA LEU A 118 11.93 3.50 -0.01
C LEU A 118 12.56 4.02 -1.30
N PRO A 119 13.14 3.12 -2.12
CA PRO A 119 13.52 3.47 -3.48
C PRO A 119 12.32 4.05 -4.23
N ALA A 120 12.54 5.12 -4.99
CA ALA A 120 11.49 5.69 -5.83
C ALA A 120 10.90 4.62 -6.75
N GLU A 121 9.57 4.54 -6.84
CA GLU A 121 8.95 3.66 -7.81
C GLU A 121 9.34 4.07 -9.22
N PRO A 122 9.68 3.11 -10.10
CA PRO A 122 9.99 3.41 -11.48
C PRO A 122 8.78 4.04 -12.15
N MET A 123 8.96 5.26 -12.67
CA MET A 123 7.91 5.95 -13.43
C MET A 123 7.50 5.11 -14.64
N PRO A 124 6.20 5.07 -15.00
CA PRO A 124 5.74 4.41 -16.22
C PRO A 124 6.51 4.95 -17.43
N THR A 125 7.12 4.05 -18.21
CA THR A 125 7.88 4.42 -19.41
C THR A 125 6.97 4.80 -20.59
N THR A 126 5.69 4.42 -20.51
CA THR A 126 4.69 4.73 -21.52
C THR A 126 3.94 6.00 -21.11
N PRO A 127 4.01 7.08 -21.91
CA PRO A 127 3.28 8.31 -21.59
C PRO A 127 1.76 8.07 -21.68
N LEU A 128 1.05 8.43 -20.61
CA LEU A 128 -0.41 8.39 -20.56
C LEU A 128 -0.99 9.66 -21.21
N PRO A 129 -2.21 9.62 -21.79
CA PRO A 129 -2.93 10.82 -22.19
C PRO A 129 -3.07 11.79 -21.01
N ALA A 130 -2.92 13.09 -21.27
CA ALA A 130 -2.95 14.14 -20.23
C ALA A 130 -4.10 14.02 -19.22
N PRO A 131 -5.38 13.81 -19.62
CA PRO A 131 -6.48 13.68 -18.66
C PRO A 131 -6.38 12.41 -17.81
N VAL A 132 -5.88 11.31 -18.38
CA VAL A 132 -5.69 10.04 -17.67
C VAL A 132 -4.51 10.13 -16.68
N TRP A 133 -3.42 10.78 -17.09
CA TRP A 133 -2.29 11.08 -16.20
C TRP A 133 -2.72 11.98 -15.03
N ALA A 134 -3.45 13.06 -15.31
CA ALA A 134 -3.94 13.97 -14.28
C ALA A 134 -4.90 13.26 -13.32
N ALA A 135 -5.84 12.47 -13.83
CA ALA A 135 -6.75 11.66 -13.01
C ALA A 135 -5.97 10.68 -12.12
N MET A 136 -4.96 9.99 -12.64
CA MET A 136 -4.10 9.10 -11.85
C MET A 136 -3.41 9.84 -10.71
N VAL A 137 -2.80 11.00 -10.97
CA VAL A 137 -2.11 11.79 -9.93
C VAL A 137 -3.09 12.25 -8.86
N LEU A 138 -4.26 12.77 -9.27
CA LEU A 138 -5.31 13.23 -8.36
C LEU A 138 -5.90 12.09 -7.53
N SER A 139 -6.05 10.89 -8.09
CA SER A 139 -6.47 9.70 -7.36
C SER A 139 -5.52 9.39 -6.19
N HIS A 140 -4.21 9.36 -6.44
CA HIS A 140 -3.23 9.07 -5.39
C HIS A 140 -3.20 10.17 -4.33
N ALA A 141 -3.27 11.45 -4.73
CA ALA A 141 -3.32 12.57 -3.80
C ALA A 141 -4.57 12.49 -2.90
N THR A 142 -5.74 12.27 -3.50
CA THR A 142 -7.03 12.16 -2.79
C THR A 142 -7.03 10.97 -1.83
N ILE A 143 -6.53 9.81 -2.25
CA ILE A 143 -6.40 8.63 -1.39
C ILE A 143 -5.54 8.94 -0.17
N LYS A 144 -4.37 9.57 -0.37
CA LYS A 144 -3.45 9.91 0.71
C LYS A 144 -4.06 10.91 1.67
N GLU A 145 -4.71 11.95 1.18
CA GLU A 145 -5.42 12.95 1.99
C GLU A 145 -6.46 12.27 2.89
N ILE A 146 -7.33 11.44 2.32
CA ILE A 146 -8.42 10.82 3.08
C ILE A 146 -7.90 9.80 4.10
N LEU A 147 -6.89 8.99 3.76
CA LEU A 147 -6.36 8.00 4.71
C LEU A 147 -5.57 8.65 5.87
N LEU A 148 -5.11 9.89 5.71
CA LEU A 148 -4.50 10.67 6.78
C LEU A 148 -5.51 11.50 7.56
N HIS A 149 -6.59 11.94 6.91
CA HIS A 149 -7.64 12.82 7.44
C HIS A 149 -9.04 12.26 7.12
N PRO A 150 -9.44 11.14 7.76
CA PRO A 150 -10.70 10.46 7.43
C PRO A 150 -11.95 11.32 7.66
N GLU A 151 -11.86 12.33 8.51
CA GLU A 151 -12.92 13.33 8.72
C GLU A 151 -13.21 14.19 7.49
N GLN A 152 -12.27 14.30 6.55
CA GLN A 152 -12.39 15.11 5.33
C GLN A 152 -12.90 14.29 4.14
N ARG A 153 -13.11 12.98 4.31
CA ARG A 153 -13.49 12.03 3.24
C ARG A 153 -14.54 12.58 2.27
N THR A 154 -15.65 13.10 2.78
CA THR A 154 -16.74 13.61 1.93
C THR A 154 -16.28 14.82 1.10
N ALA A 155 -15.64 15.80 1.74
CA ALA A 155 -15.19 17.01 1.06
C ALA A 155 -14.08 16.72 0.02
N ASP A 156 -13.16 15.81 0.33
CA ASP A 156 -12.08 15.42 -0.58
C ASP A 156 -12.62 14.63 -1.78
N LEU A 157 -13.59 13.73 -1.58
CA LEU A 157 -14.26 13.03 -2.69
C LEU A 157 -15.08 13.98 -3.57
N ASP A 158 -15.77 14.97 -2.99
CA ASP A 158 -16.51 15.98 -3.76
C ASP A 158 -15.56 16.86 -4.60
N ARG A 159 -14.43 17.29 -4.01
CA ARG A 159 -13.36 18.01 -4.73
C ARG A 159 -12.79 17.16 -5.86
N PHE A 160 -12.50 15.89 -5.59
CA PHE A 160 -11.97 14.96 -6.57
C PHE A 160 -12.94 14.73 -7.73
N HIS A 161 -14.23 14.53 -7.46
CA HIS A 161 -15.25 14.37 -8.50
C HIS A 161 -15.34 15.60 -9.40
N THR A 162 -15.35 16.79 -8.81
CA THR A 162 -15.33 18.07 -9.55
C THR A 162 -14.10 18.17 -10.45
N ALA A 163 -12.92 17.78 -9.96
CA ALA A 163 -11.69 17.79 -10.74
C ALA A 163 -11.73 16.80 -11.91
N LEU A 164 -12.25 15.58 -11.70
CA LEU A 164 -12.39 14.60 -12.78
C LEU A 164 -13.33 15.08 -13.88
N GLN A 165 -14.45 15.74 -13.54
CA GLN A 165 -15.36 16.32 -14.52
C GLN A 165 -14.71 17.41 -15.38
N ALA A 166 -13.78 18.19 -14.81
CA ALA A 166 -13.05 19.23 -15.54
C ALA A 166 -11.96 18.68 -16.48
N LEU A 167 -11.58 17.40 -16.33
CA LEU A 167 -10.60 16.71 -17.17
C LEU A 167 -11.21 15.98 -18.37
N ALA A 168 -12.54 15.77 -18.36
CA ALA A 168 -13.26 14.99 -19.36
C ALA A 168 -13.63 15.79 -20.62
#